data_AF-A0A357XXS9-F1
#
_entry.id   AF-A0A357XXS9-F1
#
_cell.length_a   1.000
_cell.length_b   1.000
_cell.length_c   1.000
_cell.angle_alpha   90.00
_cell.angle_beta   90.00
_cell.angle_gamma   90.00
#
_symmetry.space_group_name_H-M   'P 1'
#
loop_
_entity.id
_entity.type
_entity.pdbx_description
1 polymer ?
#
loop_
_entity_poly.entity_id
_entity_poly.type
_entity_poly.pdbx_seq_one_letter_code
_entity_poly.pdbx_strand_id
1 'polypeptide(L)'
;MSSKRVFGKLAAKTHMPFFSDGTIVFCMNEVPARLQTLPDMPEMTSEYRPWRIYRADWATRSLHPVRTDMPENAVLCNPMFFKENGELHLSFIAGVPHPGGLSYRLYEMHGADWETLSDPAPVADRFARTGFVSPRHFCLGGEHALDLMDRLSHQRYRVTTSMQRIARVTFDPRQPSRLLVTGARDELYKTLVHDLDTGETGEIIGPAPVYKACLVGNRVVFSYRESLELEDFQLHVAPLELRPATETVTVVPF
;
A
#
# COMPACT_ATOMS: atom_id res chain seq x y z
N MET A 1 9.11 -6.83 -22.02
CA MET A 1 9.72 -5.77 -21.17
C MET A 1 10.66 -6.38 -20.17
N SER A 2 11.70 -5.66 -19.73
CA SER A 2 12.51 -6.07 -18.58
C SER A 2 12.19 -5.18 -17.38
N SER A 3 12.24 -5.75 -16.18
CA SER A 3 12.22 -4.99 -14.92
C SER A 3 13.57 -5.11 -14.22
N LYS A 4 13.85 -4.21 -13.28
CA LYS A 4 15.05 -4.23 -12.44
C LYS A 4 14.67 -4.11 -10.98
N ARG A 5 15.40 -4.78 -10.09
CA ARG A 5 15.25 -4.60 -8.64
C ARG A 5 15.55 -3.15 -8.26
N VAL A 6 14.75 -2.59 -7.36
CA VAL A 6 14.90 -1.22 -6.86
C VAL A 6 16.13 -1.09 -5.94
N PHE A 7 16.34 -2.08 -5.06
CA PHE A 7 17.38 -2.06 -4.02
C PHE A 7 18.48 -3.11 -4.22
N GLY A 8 18.71 -3.56 -5.45
CA GLY A 8 19.66 -4.63 -5.73
C GLY A 8 19.27 -5.93 -5.01
N LYS A 9 20.25 -6.65 -4.44
CA LYS A 9 20.00 -7.89 -3.69
C LYS A 9 19.79 -7.58 -2.20
N LEU A 10 18.54 -7.41 -1.79
CA LEU A 10 18.15 -7.43 -0.38
C LEU A 10 17.86 -8.87 0.06
N ALA A 11 18.25 -9.21 1.30
CA ALA A 11 17.83 -10.45 1.94
C ALA A 11 16.38 -10.39 2.45
N ALA A 12 15.92 -9.19 2.81
CA ALA A 12 14.57 -8.94 3.27
C ALA A 12 13.57 -8.87 2.11
N LYS A 13 12.35 -9.36 2.34
CA LYS A 13 11.22 -9.29 1.40
C LYS A 13 10.65 -7.88 1.42
N THR A 14 10.20 -7.35 0.29
CA THR A 14 9.67 -5.99 0.15
C THR A 14 8.38 -5.95 -0.68
N HIS A 15 7.38 -5.16 -0.25
CA HIS A 15 6.13 -4.97 -1.01
C HIS A 15 5.47 -3.61 -0.76
N MET A 16 4.30 -3.39 -1.38
CA MET A 16 3.44 -2.21 -1.20
C MET A 16 4.19 -0.85 -1.31
N PRO A 17 4.84 -0.57 -2.44
CA PRO A 17 5.55 0.68 -2.65
C PRO A 17 4.57 1.85 -2.79
N PHE A 18 4.92 3.01 -2.28
CA PHE A 18 4.29 4.29 -2.57
C PHE A 18 5.37 5.35 -2.71
N PHE A 19 5.26 6.21 -3.71
CA PHE A 19 6.30 7.18 -4.04
C PHE A 19 5.71 8.58 -4.13
N SER A 20 6.29 9.53 -3.39
CA SER A 20 6.03 10.97 -3.51
C SER A 20 7.32 11.73 -3.23
N ASP A 21 7.49 12.94 -3.78
CA ASP A 21 8.55 13.88 -3.38
C ASP A 21 9.96 13.27 -3.25
N GLY A 22 10.35 12.42 -4.20
CA GLY A 22 11.67 11.78 -4.22
C GLY A 22 11.88 10.70 -3.17
N THR A 23 10.87 10.37 -2.37
CA THR A 23 10.90 9.33 -1.34
C THR A 23 9.95 8.19 -1.70
N ILE A 24 10.43 6.94 -1.56
CA ILE A 24 9.58 5.76 -1.62
C ILE A 24 9.36 5.24 -0.20
N VAL A 25 8.11 5.00 0.18
CA VAL A 25 7.74 4.20 1.36
C VAL A 25 7.26 2.83 0.91
N PHE A 26 7.55 1.82 1.70
CA PHE A 26 7.20 0.44 1.39
C PHE A 26 7.22 -0.40 2.67
N CYS A 27 6.73 -1.64 2.60
CA CYS A 27 6.90 -2.57 3.72
C CYS A 27 8.05 -3.51 3.45
N MET A 28 8.84 -3.75 4.49
CA MET A 28 9.91 -4.72 4.50
C MET A 28 9.66 -5.74 5.61
N ASN A 29 9.86 -7.02 5.29
CA ASN A 29 9.78 -8.09 6.27
C ASN A 29 11.18 -8.38 6.76
N GLU A 30 11.53 -7.75 7.87
CA GLU A 30 12.62 -8.20 8.70
C GLU A 30 11.98 -9.15 9.70
N VAL A 31 12.11 -10.47 9.50
CA VAL A 31 11.78 -11.40 10.58
C VAL A 31 12.97 -11.34 11.53
N PRO A 32 12.91 -10.61 12.66
CA PRO A 32 13.99 -10.66 13.62
C PRO A 32 13.96 -12.07 14.20
N ALA A 33 15.10 -12.76 14.25
CA ALA A 33 15.18 -14.11 14.82
C ALA A 33 14.55 -14.19 16.23
N ARG A 34 14.59 -13.08 16.99
CA ARG A 34 13.95 -12.91 18.31
C ARG A 34 12.41 -12.91 18.32
N LEU A 35 11.74 -12.58 17.22
CA LEU A 35 10.27 -12.66 17.17
C LEU A 35 9.81 -14.13 17.14
N GLN A 36 10.64 -15.06 16.67
CA GLN A 36 10.31 -16.50 16.72
C GLN A 36 10.35 -17.06 18.15
N THR A 37 10.91 -16.32 19.11
CA THR A 37 11.08 -16.77 20.50
C THR A 37 10.12 -16.10 21.47
N LEU A 38 9.24 -15.20 21.01
CA LEU A 38 8.24 -14.58 21.88
C LEU A 38 7.14 -15.60 22.19
N PRO A 39 6.79 -15.80 23.48
CA PRO A 39 5.60 -16.56 23.84
C PRO A 39 4.38 -15.86 23.22
N ASP A 40 3.46 -16.63 22.65
CA ASP A 40 2.19 -16.17 22.07
C ASP A 40 2.27 -15.46 20.70
N MET A 41 3.34 -15.69 19.92
CA MET A 41 3.35 -15.27 18.52
C MET A 41 2.42 -16.14 17.68
N PRO A 42 1.51 -15.54 16.89
CA PRO A 42 0.69 -16.32 15.97
C PRO A 42 1.59 -16.99 14.93
N GLU A 43 1.17 -18.17 14.48
CA GLU A 43 1.85 -18.84 13.37
C GLU A 43 1.98 -17.90 12.17
N MET A 44 3.12 -18.00 11.49
CA MET A 44 3.39 -17.22 10.29
C MET A 44 2.47 -17.66 9.13
N THR A 45 1.29 -17.06 9.01
CA THR A 45 0.34 -17.29 7.92
C THR A 45 0.43 -16.22 6.81
N SER A 46 -0.36 -16.34 5.74
CA SER A 46 -0.56 -15.23 4.79
C SER A 46 -1.17 -13.99 5.45
N GLU A 47 -1.88 -14.19 6.56
CA GLU A 47 -2.54 -13.12 7.31
C GLU A 47 -1.61 -12.50 8.35
N TYR A 48 -0.53 -13.17 8.75
CA TYR A 48 0.42 -12.66 9.74
C TYR A 48 1.89 -12.75 9.27
N ARG A 49 2.49 -11.57 9.11
CA ARG A 49 3.91 -11.36 8.83
C ARG A 49 4.36 -10.07 9.52
N PRO A 50 5.55 -10.02 10.14
CA PRO A 50 6.02 -8.83 10.86
C PRO A 50 6.51 -7.74 9.89
N TRP A 51 5.64 -7.32 8.97
CA TRP A 51 5.93 -6.23 8.04
C TRP A 51 6.13 -4.93 8.81
N ARG A 52 7.17 -4.20 8.42
CA ARG A 52 7.51 -2.88 8.96
C ARG A 52 7.61 -1.86 7.84
N ILE A 53 7.28 -0.61 8.16
CA ILE A 53 7.33 0.48 7.20
C ILE A 53 8.77 0.98 7.11
N TYR A 54 9.25 1.05 5.89
CA TYR A 54 10.55 1.61 5.54
C TYR A 54 10.35 2.73 4.54
N ARG A 55 11.26 3.69 4.58
CA ARG A 55 11.40 4.73 3.56
C ARG A 55 12.77 4.66 2.91
N ALA A 56 12.87 5.13 1.69
CA ALA A 56 14.14 5.35 1.03
C ALA A 56 14.13 6.60 0.16
N ASP A 57 15.25 7.30 0.14
CA ASP A 57 15.50 8.30 -0.89
C ASP A 57 15.64 7.59 -2.24
N TRP A 58 14.93 8.10 -3.25
CA TRP A 58 14.86 7.45 -4.56
C TRP A 58 16.17 7.59 -5.36
N ALA A 59 16.93 8.66 -5.15
CA ALA A 59 18.19 8.88 -5.82
C ALA A 59 19.30 8.02 -5.21
N THR A 60 19.42 8.00 -3.88
CA THR A 60 20.52 7.32 -3.18
C THR A 60 20.21 5.87 -2.82
N ARG A 61 18.93 5.50 -2.76
CA ARG A 61 18.45 4.19 -2.26
C ARG A 61 18.77 3.94 -0.79
N SER A 62 19.10 4.98 -0.03
CA SER A 62 19.37 4.87 1.41
C SER A 62 18.10 4.45 2.14
N LEU A 63 18.16 3.29 2.82
CA LEU A 63 17.04 2.72 3.55
C LEU A 63 16.98 3.26 4.98
N HIS A 64 15.77 3.63 5.43
CA HIS A 64 15.52 4.11 6.78
C HIS A 64 14.22 3.47 7.33
N PRO A 65 14.23 2.84 8.52
CA PRO A 65 13.00 2.41 9.16
C PRO A 65 12.15 3.63 9.52
N VAL A 66 10.83 3.50 9.44
CA VAL A 66 9.89 4.50 9.97
C VAL A 66 9.50 4.07 11.38
N ARG A 67 9.76 4.93 12.36
CA ARG A 67 9.36 4.69 13.75
C ARG A 67 7.86 4.93 13.86
N THR A 68 7.13 3.96 14.42
CA THR A 68 5.67 4.04 14.62
C THR A 68 5.26 3.77 16.06
N ASP A 69 6.20 3.30 16.88
CA ASP A 69 6.01 2.87 18.27
C ASP A 69 4.86 1.85 18.50
N MET A 70 4.36 1.25 17.41
CA MET A 70 3.43 0.13 17.45
C MET A 70 4.11 -1.11 18.04
N PRO A 71 3.35 -2.02 18.67
CA PRO A 71 3.89 -3.26 19.25
C PRO A 71 4.79 -4.05 18.29
N GLU A 72 5.81 -4.72 18.85
CA GLU A 72 6.78 -5.51 18.08
C GLU A 72 6.17 -6.69 17.30
N ASN A 73 4.99 -7.14 17.70
CA ASN A 73 4.22 -8.16 16.99
C ASN A 73 3.18 -7.58 16.02
N ALA A 74 3.04 -6.25 15.92
CA ALA A 74 2.12 -5.62 14.97
C ALA A 74 2.58 -5.84 13.51
N VAL A 75 1.62 -6.02 12.62
CA VAL A 75 1.82 -6.01 11.17
C VAL A 75 1.55 -4.60 10.67
N LEU A 76 2.51 -3.98 9.99
CA LEU A 76 2.35 -2.66 9.38
C LEU A 76 2.40 -2.79 7.87
N CYS A 77 1.37 -2.30 7.18
CA CYS A 77 1.19 -2.52 5.77
C CYS A 77 0.59 -1.30 5.06
N ASN A 78 0.59 -1.33 3.73
CA ASN A 78 -0.08 -0.32 2.89
C ASN A 78 0.33 1.14 3.17
N PRO A 79 1.64 1.46 3.34
CA PRO A 79 2.05 2.81 3.68
C PRO A 79 1.89 3.76 2.50
N MET A 80 1.40 4.97 2.77
CA MET A 80 1.43 6.11 1.86
C MET A 80 1.65 7.38 2.67
N PHE A 81 2.16 8.41 2.02
CA PHE A 81 2.34 9.69 2.66
C PHE A 81 2.05 10.84 1.71
N PHE A 82 1.83 12.01 2.28
CA PHE A 82 1.75 13.26 1.54
C PHE A 82 2.22 14.40 2.43
N LYS A 83 2.45 15.57 1.83
CA LYS A 83 2.70 16.80 2.57
C LYS A 83 1.54 17.77 2.36
N GLU A 84 1.04 18.34 3.43
CA GLU A 84 -0.03 19.34 3.42
C GLU A 84 0.30 20.40 4.46
N ASN A 85 0.24 21.69 4.09
CA ASN A 85 0.52 22.81 4.99
C ASN A 85 1.87 22.75 5.76
N GLY A 86 2.90 22.14 5.14
CA GLY A 86 4.23 21.98 5.75
C GLY A 86 4.35 20.78 6.70
N GLU A 87 3.27 20.01 6.86
CA GLU A 87 3.22 18.81 7.68
C GLU A 87 3.27 17.55 6.79
N LEU A 88 4.06 16.56 7.22
CA LEU A 88 4.12 15.23 6.66
C LEU A 88 3.00 14.39 7.28
N HIS A 89 2.16 13.81 6.45
CA HIS A 89 1.13 12.85 6.83
C HIS A 89 1.52 11.46 6.35
N LEU A 90 1.57 10.47 7.24
CA LEU A 90 1.79 9.07 6.91
C LEU A 90 0.53 8.28 7.29
N SER A 91 -0.06 7.58 6.34
CA SER A 91 -1.14 6.62 6.61
C SER A 91 -0.72 5.20 6.27
N PHE A 92 -1.23 4.23 7.04
CA PHE A 92 -0.92 2.82 6.87
C PHE A 92 -1.99 1.93 7.54
N ILE A 93 -2.09 0.70 7.07
CA ILE A 93 -2.88 -0.34 7.72
C ILE A 93 -2.01 -0.99 8.79
N ALA A 94 -2.54 -1.14 10.00
CA ALA A 94 -1.89 -1.94 11.02
C ALA A 94 -2.86 -2.92 11.70
N GLY A 95 -2.33 -4.08 12.04
CA GLY A 95 -3.02 -5.09 12.84
C GLY A 95 -2.13 -5.57 13.98
N VAL A 96 -2.68 -5.65 15.18
CA VAL A 96 -2.01 -6.22 16.35
C VAL A 96 -2.65 -7.56 16.67
N PRO A 97 -1.89 -8.67 16.71
CA PRO A 97 -2.44 -9.97 17.11
C PRO A 97 -3.02 -9.94 18.52
N HIS A 98 -4.16 -10.61 18.70
CA HIS A 98 -4.77 -10.88 20.01
C HIS A 98 -5.40 -12.28 20.00
N PRO A 99 -5.81 -12.85 21.16
CA PRO A 99 -6.38 -14.21 21.21
C PRO A 99 -7.62 -14.45 20.32
N GLY A 100 -8.28 -13.38 19.87
CA GLY A 100 -9.43 -13.41 18.97
C GLY A 100 -9.09 -13.23 17.49
N GLY A 101 -7.80 -13.16 17.12
CA GLY A 101 -7.34 -12.99 15.74
C GLY A 101 -6.57 -11.69 15.51
N LEU A 102 -6.63 -11.19 14.27
CA LEU A 102 -5.92 -9.99 13.83
C LEU A 102 -6.94 -8.97 13.31
N SER A 103 -7.12 -7.87 14.05
CA SER A 103 -7.99 -6.77 13.64
C SER A 103 -7.16 -5.67 12.98
N TYR A 104 -7.41 -5.44 11.69
CA TYR A 104 -6.72 -4.42 10.91
C TYR A 104 -7.50 -3.10 10.91
N ARG A 105 -6.79 -1.98 11.09
CA ARG A 105 -7.33 -0.62 11.01
C ARG A 105 -6.41 0.28 10.20
N LEU A 106 -6.97 1.35 9.65
CA LEU A 106 -6.21 2.44 9.04
C LEU A 106 -5.77 3.42 10.13
N TYR A 107 -4.47 3.69 10.19
CA TYR A 107 -3.85 4.65 11.08
C TYR A 107 -3.25 5.80 10.29
N GLU A 108 -3.11 6.95 10.95
CA GLU A 108 -2.39 8.12 10.46
C GLU A 108 -1.45 8.65 11.54
N MET A 109 -0.30 9.16 11.10
CA MET A 109 0.68 9.89 11.88
C MET A 109 0.98 11.20 11.17
N HIS A 110 1.26 12.26 11.91
CA HIS A 110 1.57 13.58 11.36
C HIS A 110 2.78 14.21 12.06
N GLY A 111 3.55 15.03 11.36
CA GLY A 111 4.72 15.70 11.94
C GLY A 111 5.44 16.60 10.93
N ALA A 112 6.40 17.41 11.37
CA ALA A 112 7.14 18.30 10.46
C ALA A 112 8.03 17.52 9.47
N ASP A 113 8.50 16.34 9.88
CA ASP A 113 9.34 15.45 9.10
C ASP A 113 9.19 13.98 9.57
N TRP A 114 10.00 13.09 8.98
CA TRP A 114 9.99 11.66 9.28
C TRP A 114 10.43 11.30 10.71
N GLU A 115 11.17 12.18 11.38
CA GLU A 115 11.73 11.93 12.72
C GLU A 115 10.83 12.48 13.82
N THR A 116 9.85 13.31 13.46
CA THR A 116 8.93 14.02 14.37
C THR A 116 7.47 13.63 14.16
N LEU A 117 7.22 12.48 13.50
CA LEU A 117 5.87 11.92 13.36
C LEU A 117 5.26 11.60 14.75
N SER A 118 3.99 11.94 14.93
CA SER A 118 3.18 11.67 16.11
C SER A 118 2.94 10.18 16.35
N ASP A 119 2.43 9.80 17.51
CA ASP A 119 1.87 8.47 17.72
C ASP A 119 0.76 8.15 16.70
N PRO A 120 0.62 6.87 16.28
CA PRO A 120 -0.38 6.48 15.29
C PRO A 120 -1.79 6.55 15.87
N ALA A 121 -2.64 7.35 15.24
CA ALA A 121 -4.05 7.49 15.58
C ALA A 121 -4.92 6.72 14.57
N PRO A 122 -5.91 5.92 15.01
CA PRO A 122 -6.85 5.28 14.10
C PRO A 122 -7.69 6.35 13.39
N VAL A 123 -7.75 6.29 12.06
CA VAL A 123 -8.52 7.27 11.26
C VAL A 123 -10.03 7.00 11.34
N ALA A 124 -10.40 5.73 11.57
CA ALA A 124 -11.78 5.33 11.81
C ALA A 124 -11.84 4.11 12.72
N ASP A 125 -12.90 4.01 13.53
CA ASP A 125 -13.14 2.85 14.40
C ASP A 125 -13.86 1.72 13.64
N ARG A 126 -13.24 1.27 12.55
CA ARG A 126 -13.72 0.14 11.76
C ARG A 126 -12.58 -0.66 11.16
N PHE A 127 -12.88 -1.92 10.89
CA PHE A 127 -11.97 -2.83 10.22
C PHE A 127 -11.62 -2.34 8.80
N ALA A 128 -10.34 -2.40 8.43
CA ALA A 128 -9.85 -2.06 7.10
C ALA A 128 -8.64 -2.93 6.73
N ARG A 129 -8.74 -3.71 5.63
CA ARG A 129 -7.60 -4.47 5.08
C ARG A 129 -6.72 -3.63 4.16
N THR A 130 -7.29 -2.60 3.56
CA THR A 130 -6.60 -1.63 2.71
C THR A 130 -7.29 -0.28 2.83
N GLY A 131 -6.56 0.79 2.60
CA GLY A 131 -7.08 2.14 2.71
C GLY A 131 -5.96 3.14 2.76
N PHE A 132 -6.31 4.41 2.61
CA PHE A 132 -5.38 5.52 2.59
C PHE A 132 -6.00 6.82 3.03
N VAL A 133 -5.15 7.73 3.47
CA VAL A 133 -5.44 9.15 3.59
C VAL A 133 -4.61 9.91 2.56
N SER A 134 -5.24 10.85 1.85
CA SER A 134 -4.60 11.80 0.94
C SER A 134 -5.18 13.21 1.18
N PRO A 135 -4.60 14.26 0.57
CA PRO A 135 -5.17 15.61 0.66
C PRO A 135 -6.62 15.69 0.20
N ARG A 136 -6.97 14.93 -0.85
CA ARG A 136 -8.32 14.97 -1.45
C ARG A 136 -9.25 13.89 -0.93
N HIS A 137 -8.73 12.72 -0.60
CA HIS A 137 -9.55 11.53 -0.37
C HIS A 137 -9.18 10.81 0.91
N PHE A 138 -10.20 10.25 1.52
CA PHE A 138 -10.09 9.24 2.55
C PHE A 138 -10.69 7.94 2.00
N CYS A 139 -9.95 6.85 2.03
CA CYS A 139 -10.38 5.57 1.48
C CYS A 139 -10.11 4.46 2.47
N LEU A 140 -11.06 3.55 2.68
CA LEU A 140 -10.78 2.29 3.36
C LEU A 140 -11.75 1.21 2.91
N GLY A 141 -11.32 -0.04 3.01
CA GLY A 141 -12.21 -1.14 2.74
C GLY A 141 -11.61 -2.51 2.99
N GLY A 142 -12.31 -3.49 2.44
CA GLY A 142 -11.96 -4.90 2.52
C GLY A 142 -11.73 -5.49 1.14
N GLU A 143 -11.98 -6.79 1.03
CA GLU A 143 -11.66 -7.55 -0.18
C GLU A 143 -12.59 -7.25 -1.36
N HIS A 144 -13.80 -6.74 -1.14
CA HIS A 144 -14.79 -6.64 -2.23
C HIS A 144 -15.29 -5.21 -2.50
N ALA A 145 -15.04 -4.29 -1.57
CA ALA A 145 -15.50 -2.92 -1.70
C ALA A 145 -14.63 -1.98 -0.86
N LEU A 146 -14.58 -0.74 -1.30
CA LEU A 146 -13.95 0.37 -0.61
C LEU A 146 -15.00 1.46 -0.38
N ASP A 147 -14.91 2.10 0.77
CA ASP A 147 -15.56 3.34 1.08
C ASP A 147 -14.60 4.48 0.80
N LEU A 148 -14.91 5.29 -0.21
CA LEU A 148 -14.17 6.47 -0.58
C LEU A 148 -14.96 7.71 -0.15
N MET A 149 -14.29 8.67 0.47
CA MET A 149 -14.85 9.97 0.83
C MET A 149 -13.97 11.06 0.25
N ASP A 150 -14.58 11.97 -0.50
CA ASP A 150 -13.93 13.23 -0.88
C ASP A 150 -13.93 14.16 0.34
N ARG A 151 -12.74 14.59 0.77
CA ARG A 151 -12.53 15.35 2.01
C ARG A 151 -13.02 16.80 1.92
N LEU A 152 -13.17 17.34 0.71
CA LEU A 152 -13.59 18.73 0.49
C LEU A 152 -15.11 18.85 0.45
N SER A 153 -15.77 17.94 -0.28
CA SER A 153 -17.22 17.91 -0.44
C SER A 153 -17.94 17.09 0.61
N HIS A 154 -17.22 16.23 1.35
CA HIS A 154 -17.75 15.19 2.22
C HIS A 154 -18.64 14.16 1.51
N GLN A 155 -18.64 14.15 0.17
CA GLN A 155 -19.37 13.16 -0.60
C GLN A 155 -18.72 11.78 -0.42
N ARG A 156 -19.55 10.78 -0.17
CA ARG A 156 -19.13 9.40 -0.01
C ARG A 156 -19.51 8.58 -1.24
N TYR A 157 -18.64 7.64 -1.58
CA TYR A 157 -18.79 6.71 -2.69
C TYR A 157 -18.41 5.30 -2.26
N ARG A 158 -19.15 4.33 -2.78
CA ARG A 158 -18.76 2.93 -2.76
C ARG A 158 -17.98 2.63 -4.03
N VAL A 159 -16.76 2.14 -3.88
CA VAL A 159 -15.91 1.67 -4.97
C VAL A 159 -15.90 0.15 -4.97
N THR A 160 -16.26 -0.46 -6.09
CA THR A 160 -16.16 -1.90 -6.33
C THR A 160 -15.36 -2.16 -7.59
N THR A 161 -14.91 -3.41 -7.76
CA THR A 161 -14.23 -3.83 -8.97
C THR A 161 -14.83 -5.12 -9.49
N SER A 162 -14.71 -5.40 -10.79
CA SER A 162 -15.06 -6.71 -11.32
C SER A 162 -14.12 -7.82 -10.83
N MET A 163 -12.91 -7.48 -10.34
CA MET A 163 -11.98 -8.44 -9.72
C MET A 163 -12.62 -9.15 -8.51
N GLN A 164 -12.24 -10.40 -8.26
CA GLN A 164 -12.78 -11.21 -7.14
C GLN A 164 -12.37 -10.65 -5.78
N ARG A 165 -11.15 -10.10 -5.67
CA ARG A 165 -10.65 -9.46 -4.46
C ARG A 165 -9.81 -8.22 -4.75
N ILE A 166 -9.88 -7.24 -3.86
CA ILE A 166 -9.02 -6.06 -3.78
C ILE A 166 -7.91 -6.37 -2.78
N ALA A 167 -6.67 -6.28 -3.23
CA ALA A 167 -5.48 -6.51 -2.42
C ALA A 167 -4.84 -5.21 -1.93
N ARG A 168 -5.04 -4.10 -2.65
CA ARG A 168 -4.52 -2.78 -2.31
C ARG A 168 -5.24 -1.68 -3.06
N VAL A 169 -5.45 -0.56 -2.40
CA VAL A 169 -5.78 0.72 -3.04
C VAL A 169 -4.78 1.80 -2.61
N THR A 170 -4.37 2.66 -3.53
CA THR A 170 -3.56 3.89 -3.30
C THR A 170 -3.96 4.97 -4.32
N PHE A 171 -3.22 6.06 -4.41
CA PHE A 171 -3.43 7.14 -5.38
C PHE A 171 -2.11 7.58 -6.06
N ASP A 172 -2.18 8.27 -7.20
CA ASP A 172 -1.03 8.99 -7.77
C ASP A 172 -0.89 10.35 -7.04
N PRO A 173 0.20 10.62 -6.31
CA PRO A 173 0.35 11.89 -5.59
C PRO A 173 0.42 13.12 -6.51
N ARG A 174 0.76 12.94 -7.79
CA ARG A 174 0.74 14.05 -8.77
C ARG A 174 -0.67 14.34 -9.29
N GLN A 175 -1.58 13.37 -9.18
CA GLN A 175 -2.97 13.47 -9.62
C GLN A 175 -3.87 12.70 -8.62
N PRO A 176 -4.20 13.28 -7.46
CA PRO A 176 -4.88 12.58 -6.36
C PRO A 176 -6.30 12.05 -6.68
N SER A 177 -6.87 12.39 -7.84
CA SER A 177 -8.09 11.74 -8.39
C SER A 177 -7.82 10.38 -9.03
N ARG A 178 -6.57 10.04 -9.34
CA ARG A 178 -6.21 8.74 -9.91
C ARG A 178 -5.96 7.73 -8.81
N LEU A 179 -6.85 6.77 -8.71
CA LEU A 179 -6.71 5.62 -7.83
C LEU A 179 -5.90 4.52 -8.50
N LEU A 180 -4.99 3.92 -7.76
CA LEU A 180 -4.34 2.67 -8.13
C LEU A 180 -4.99 1.54 -7.34
N VAL A 181 -5.72 0.67 -8.02
CA VAL A 181 -6.43 -0.46 -7.42
C VAL A 181 -5.78 -1.76 -7.86
N THR A 182 -5.08 -2.43 -6.94
CA THR A 182 -4.57 -3.78 -7.16
C THR A 182 -5.58 -4.79 -6.65
N GLY A 183 -5.93 -5.76 -7.48
CA GLY A 183 -6.78 -6.89 -7.09
C GLY A 183 -6.40 -8.17 -7.82
N ALA A 184 -7.17 -9.23 -7.59
CA ALA A 184 -7.01 -10.50 -8.28
C ALA A 184 -8.34 -11.01 -8.85
N ARG A 185 -8.25 -11.66 -10.01
CA ARG A 185 -9.27 -12.52 -10.58
C ARG A 185 -8.60 -13.83 -10.98
N ASP A 186 -9.16 -14.96 -10.56
CA ASP A 186 -8.65 -16.30 -10.86
C ASP A 186 -7.17 -16.44 -10.47
N GLU A 187 -6.83 -15.92 -9.29
CA GLU A 187 -5.48 -15.83 -8.73
C GLU A 187 -4.46 -14.97 -9.52
N LEU A 188 -4.87 -14.33 -10.62
CA LEU A 188 -4.04 -13.41 -11.39
C LEU A 188 -4.19 -11.99 -10.86
N TYR A 189 -3.08 -11.45 -10.34
CA TYR A 189 -3.03 -10.07 -9.85
C TYR A 189 -2.90 -9.06 -10.99
N LYS A 190 -3.62 -7.95 -10.86
CA LYS A 190 -3.55 -6.80 -11.77
C LYS A 190 -3.59 -5.51 -10.96
N THR A 191 -3.03 -4.43 -11.51
CA THR A 191 -3.21 -3.08 -10.99
C THR A 191 -3.87 -2.20 -12.03
N LEU A 192 -5.01 -1.62 -11.66
CA LEU A 192 -5.77 -0.68 -12.45
C LEU A 192 -5.44 0.74 -12.02
N VAL A 193 -5.42 1.68 -12.96
CA VAL A 193 -5.42 3.12 -12.72
C VAL A 193 -6.80 3.63 -13.10
N HIS A 194 -7.57 4.10 -12.13
CA HIS A 194 -8.90 4.65 -12.34
C HIS A 194 -8.90 6.14 -12.03
N ASP A 195 -9.32 6.96 -12.98
CA ASP A 195 -9.43 8.40 -12.81
C ASP A 195 -10.85 8.76 -12.35
N LEU A 196 -10.97 9.28 -11.14
CA LEU A 196 -12.27 9.64 -10.55
C LEU A 196 -12.96 10.80 -11.26
N ASP A 197 -12.21 11.66 -11.95
CA ASP A 197 -12.77 12.84 -12.61
C ASP A 197 -13.33 12.48 -14.00
N THR A 198 -12.68 11.55 -14.72
CA THR A 198 -13.11 11.14 -16.07
C THR A 198 -13.87 9.81 -16.10
N GLY A 199 -13.75 8.99 -15.06
CA GLY A 199 -14.24 7.60 -15.02
C GLY A 199 -13.42 6.62 -15.84
N GLU A 200 -12.34 7.06 -16.48
CA GLU A 200 -11.50 6.21 -17.32
C GLU A 200 -10.69 5.22 -16.47
N THR A 201 -10.54 3.99 -16.98
CA THR A 201 -9.76 2.94 -16.31
C THR A 201 -8.76 2.32 -17.26
N GLY A 202 -7.48 2.40 -16.89
CA GLY A 202 -6.38 1.71 -17.55
C GLY A 202 -5.84 0.57 -16.69
N GLU A 203 -5.27 -0.47 -17.31
CA GLU A 203 -4.51 -1.51 -16.63
C GLU A 203 -3.02 -1.28 -16.84
N ILE A 204 -2.23 -1.36 -15.76
CA ILE A 204 -0.77 -1.30 -15.86
C ILE A 204 -0.24 -2.64 -16.40
N ILE A 205 0.51 -2.58 -17.49
CA ILE A 205 1.21 -3.75 -18.05
C ILE A 205 2.66 -3.73 -17.57
N GLY A 206 3.14 -4.91 -17.19
CA GLY A 206 4.54 -5.14 -16.84
C GLY A 206 5.05 -6.46 -17.39
N PRO A 207 6.33 -6.78 -17.15
CA PRO A 207 6.93 -8.06 -17.55
C PRO A 207 6.35 -9.29 -16.82
N ALA A 208 5.56 -9.04 -15.79
CA ALA A 208 4.82 -10.02 -14.99
C ALA A 208 3.59 -9.31 -14.39
N PRO A 209 2.67 -10.05 -13.75
CA PRO A 209 1.58 -9.45 -12.99
C PRO A 209 2.06 -8.29 -12.12
N VAL A 210 1.54 -7.09 -12.39
CA VAL A 210 1.89 -5.87 -11.66
C VAL A 210 1.10 -5.88 -10.35
N TYR A 211 1.66 -6.55 -9.35
CA TYR A 211 1.09 -6.67 -8.01
C TYR A 211 1.55 -5.52 -7.12
N LYS A 212 0.61 -4.81 -6.48
CA LYS A 212 0.84 -3.73 -5.51
C LYS A 212 1.87 -2.72 -6.05
N ALA A 213 1.39 -1.68 -6.74
CA ALA A 213 2.26 -0.74 -7.44
C ALA A 213 2.08 0.72 -7.02
N CYS A 214 3.05 1.54 -7.40
CA CYS A 214 2.97 2.99 -7.43
C CYS A 214 3.64 3.56 -8.69
N LEU A 215 3.35 4.81 -9.01
CA LEU A 215 3.90 5.49 -10.18
C LEU A 215 5.10 6.36 -9.79
N VAL A 216 6.12 6.37 -10.64
CA VAL A 216 7.34 7.18 -10.49
C VAL A 216 7.68 7.81 -11.84
N GLY A 217 7.21 9.02 -12.10
CA GLY A 217 7.42 9.65 -13.40
C GLY A 217 6.73 8.87 -14.53
N ASN A 218 7.53 8.35 -15.47
CA ASN A 218 7.11 7.45 -16.56
C ASN A 218 7.43 5.97 -16.27
N ARG A 219 7.56 5.62 -14.99
CA ARG A 219 7.87 4.26 -14.53
C ARG A 219 6.81 3.79 -13.54
N VAL A 220 6.71 2.48 -13.42
CA VAL A 220 5.96 1.81 -12.36
C VAL A 220 6.95 1.10 -11.43
N VAL A 221 6.74 1.24 -10.11
CA VAL A 221 7.38 0.41 -9.10
C VAL A 221 6.33 -0.55 -8.56
N PHE A 222 6.64 -1.83 -8.50
CA PHE A 222 5.69 -2.88 -8.14
C PHE A 222 6.36 -4.02 -7.39
N SER A 223 5.55 -4.80 -6.68
CA SER A 223 6.00 -6.00 -5.97
C SER A 223 6.06 -7.17 -6.95
N TYR A 224 7.26 -7.71 -7.19
CA TYR A 224 7.49 -8.85 -8.07
C TYR A 224 7.77 -10.10 -7.23
N ARG A 225 7.07 -11.19 -7.53
CA ARG A 225 7.23 -12.45 -6.81
C ARG A 225 8.47 -13.19 -7.32
N GLU A 226 9.47 -13.39 -6.47
CA GLU A 226 10.74 -14.02 -6.87
C GLU A 226 10.74 -15.54 -6.77
N SER A 227 9.88 -16.11 -5.92
CA SER A 227 9.75 -17.57 -5.76
C SER A 227 8.31 -18.01 -5.41
N LEU A 228 8.10 -19.32 -5.36
CA LEU A 228 6.85 -19.91 -4.91
C LEU A 228 6.65 -19.81 -3.39
N GLU A 229 7.64 -19.35 -2.63
CA GLU A 229 7.46 -19.07 -1.22
C GLU A 229 6.36 -18.02 -1.00
N LEU A 230 5.68 -18.13 0.14
CA LEU A 230 4.60 -17.21 0.49
C LEU A 230 5.14 -15.79 0.71
N GLU A 231 4.53 -14.84 0.01
CA GLU A 231 4.86 -13.41 0.04
C GLU A 231 6.35 -13.09 -0.18
N ASP A 232 7.05 -13.91 -0.98
CA ASP A 232 8.42 -13.65 -1.41
C ASP A 232 8.47 -12.62 -2.55
N PHE A 233 8.33 -11.36 -2.16
CA PHE A 233 8.29 -10.22 -3.05
C PHE A 233 9.55 -9.36 -2.95
N GLN A 234 9.95 -8.81 -4.09
CA GLN A 234 10.92 -7.72 -4.17
C GLN A 234 10.34 -6.56 -4.97
N LEU A 235 10.71 -5.34 -4.62
CA LEU A 235 10.34 -4.17 -5.40
C LEU A 235 11.14 -4.11 -6.69
N HIS A 236 10.41 -4.04 -7.79
CA HIS A 236 10.92 -3.91 -9.14
C HIS A 236 10.45 -2.61 -9.78
N VAL A 237 11.23 -2.09 -10.72
CA VAL A 237 10.88 -0.94 -11.54
C VAL A 237 10.90 -1.30 -13.03
N ALA A 238 9.91 -0.81 -13.76
CA ALA A 238 9.79 -0.96 -15.21
C ALA A 238 9.23 0.35 -15.85
N PRO A 239 9.36 0.54 -17.17
CA PRO A 239 8.59 1.56 -17.87
C PRO A 239 7.09 1.43 -17.59
N LEU A 240 6.39 2.55 -17.46
CA LEU A 240 4.94 2.56 -17.30
C LEU A 240 4.29 2.39 -18.67
N GLU A 241 3.49 1.34 -18.81
CA GLU A 241 2.61 1.14 -19.96
C GLU A 241 1.19 0.88 -19.47
N LEU A 242 0.22 1.51 -20.14
CA LEU A 242 -1.20 1.34 -19.88
C LEU A 242 -1.88 0.76 -21.11
N ARG A 243 -2.82 -0.15 -20.88
CA ARG A 243 -3.83 -0.54 -21.88
C ARG A 243 -5.23 -0.26 -21.36
N PRO A 244 -6.24 -0.26 -22.24
CA PRO A 244 -7.63 -0.37 -21.80
C PRO A 244 -7.80 -1.54 -20.83
N ALA A 245 -8.43 -1.29 -19.69
CA ALA A 245 -8.62 -2.31 -18.68
C ALA A 245 -9.66 -3.35 -19.13
N THR A 246 -9.39 -4.63 -18.85
CA THR A 246 -10.40 -5.71 -19.01
C THR A 246 -11.31 -5.82 -17.77
N GLU A 247 -10.87 -5.25 -16.65
CA GLU A 247 -11.60 -5.20 -15.40
C GLU A 247 -12.17 -3.79 -15.21
N THR A 248 -13.34 -3.70 -14.59
CA THR A 248 -13.99 -2.43 -14.31
C THR A 248 -13.76 -2.01 -12.86
N VAL A 249 -13.63 -0.69 -12.66
CA VAL A 249 -13.79 -0.04 -11.37
C VAL A 249 -15.10 0.72 -11.43
N THR A 250 -16.00 0.46 -10.48
CA THR A 250 -17.30 1.12 -10.39
C THR A 250 -17.31 1.99 -9.15
N VAL A 251 -17.64 3.26 -9.32
CA VAL A 251 -17.73 4.26 -8.24
C VAL A 251 -19.16 4.76 -8.22
N VAL A 252 -19.89 4.47 -7.14
CA VAL A 252 -21.29 4.89 -6.97
C VAL A 252 -21.43 5.73 -5.71
N PRO A 253 -22.18 6.84 -5.73
CA PRO A 253 -22.53 7.56 -4.51
C PRO A 253 -23.23 6.63 -3.50
N PHE A 254 -23.00 6.87 -2.21
CA PHE A 254 -23.82 6.28 -1.15
C PHE A 254 -25.18 6.96 -1.04
#